data_AF-A7HJM3-F1
#
_entry.id   AF-A7HJM3-F1
#
_cell.length_a   1.000
_cell.length_b   1.000
_cell.length_c   1.000
_cell.angle_alpha   90.00
_cell.angle_beta   90.00
_cell.angle_gamma   90.00
#
_symmetry.space_group_name_H-M   'P 1'
#
loop_
_entity.id
_entity.type
_entity.pdbx_description
1 polymer ?
#
loop_
_entity_poly.entity_id
_entity_poly.type
_entity_poly.pdbx_seq_one_letter_code
_entity_poly.pdbx_strand_id
1 'polypeptide(L)'
;MSDFKTLSKYLEDVAKMLNTKVWICEKIGRRLSCIARAGEESYSEAYQVYEDDKYVVFAERQLNNSEESELIIDFIVKYLKVGDCK
;
A
#
# COMPACT_ATOMS: atom_id res chain seq x y z
N MET A 1 5.56 -4.54 17.12
CA MET A 1 4.35 -5.41 17.04
C MET A 1 3.05 -4.62 16.86
N SER A 2 3.06 -3.28 16.90
CA SER A 2 1.83 -2.44 16.77
C SER A 2 1.68 -1.78 15.39
N ASP A 3 2.71 -1.85 14.56
CA ASP A 3 2.86 -1.04 13.36
C ASP A 3 2.05 -1.59 12.19
N PHE A 4 2.09 -2.92 12.01
CA PHE A 4 1.32 -3.64 10.99
C PHE A 4 -0.19 -3.54 11.16
N LYS A 5 -0.68 -3.65 12.40
CA LYS A 5 -2.12 -3.62 12.67
C LYS A 5 -2.71 -2.23 12.40
N THR A 6 -1.90 -1.20 12.65
CA THR A 6 -2.23 0.18 12.32
C THR A 6 -2.20 0.38 10.80
N LEU A 7 -1.13 -0.08 10.13
CA LEU A 7 -0.99 -0.04 8.68
C LEU A 7 -2.19 -0.67 7.96
N SER A 8 -2.56 -1.91 8.32
CA SER A 8 -3.68 -2.61 7.69
C SER A 8 -5.02 -1.89 7.90
N LYS A 9 -5.25 -1.31 9.09
CA LYS A 9 -6.49 -0.59 9.37
C LYS A 9 -6.61 0.68 8.54
N TYR A 10 -5.52 1.44 8.41
CA TYR A 10 -5.50 2.62 7.55
C TYR A 10 -5.58 2.27 6.07
N LEU A 11 -4.91 1.20 5.63
CA LEU A 11 -5.01 0.71 4.26
C LEU A 11 -6.47 0.38 3.93
N GLU A 12 -7.22 -0.18 4.89
CA GLU A 12 -8.66 -0.44 4.77
C GLU A 12 -9.50 0.84 4.64
N ASP A 13 -9.20 1.87 5.43
CA ASP A 13 -9.86 3.18 5.31
C ASP A 13 -9.60 3.83 3.94
N VAL A 14 -8.35 3.81 3.47
CA VAL A 14 -7.97 4.36 2.16
C VAL A 14 -8.60 3.55 1.03
N ALA A 15 -8.58 2.22 1.12
CA ALA A 15 -9.22 1.33 0.16
C ALA A 15 -10.74 1.59 0.07
N LYS A 16 -11.41 1.79 1.20
CA LYS A 16 -12.84 2.15 1.25
C LYS A 16 -13.10 3.53 0.66
N MET A 17 -12.28 4.52 1.01
CA MET A 17 -12.44 5.91 0.55
C MET A 17 -12.27 6.01 -0.96
N LEU A 18 -11.28 5.32 -1.52
CA LEU A 18 -10.99 5.29 -2.95
C LEU A 18 -11.79 4.24 -3.71
N ASN A 19 -12.65 3.50 -3.01
CA ASN A 19 -13.38 2.33 -3.50
C ASN A 19 -12.50 1.41 -4.36
N THR A 20 -11.29 1.12 -3.87
CA THR A 20 -10.31 0.33 -4.60
C THR A 20 -9.55 -0.59 -3.68
N LYS A 21 -9.21 -1.77 -4.18
CA LYS A 21 -8.36 -2.68 -3.43
C LYS A 21 -6.90 -2.27 -3.56
N VAL A 22 -6.21 -2.20 -2.43
CA VAL A 22 -4.80 -1.79 -2.32
C VAL A 22 -4.03 -2.85 -1.55
N TRP A 23 -2.82 -3.16 -1.99
CA TRP A 23 -1.93 -4.06 -1.27
C TRP A 23 -0.48 -3.60 -1.31
N ILE A 24 0.21 -3.85 -0.22
CA ILE A 24 1.61 -3.51 -0.01
C ILE A 24 2.42 -4.79 0.03
N CYS A 25 3.48 -4.82 -0.79
CA CYS A 25 4.48 -5.86 -0.82
C CYS A 25 5.83 -5.31 -0.36
N GLU A 26 6.48 -6.01 0.56
CA GLU A 26 7.86 -5.75 0.96
C GLU A 26 8.82 -6.50 0.03
N LYS A 27 9.83 -5.80 -0.46
CA LYS A 27 10.94 -6.35 -1.23
C LYS A 27 11.97 -6.92 -0.26
N ILE A 28 12.14 -8.23 -0.30
CA ILE A 28 13.13 -8.95 0.50
C ILE A 28 14.10 -9.64 -0.47
N GLY A 29 15.20 -8.95 -0.79
CA GLY A 29 16.18 -9.40 -1.76
C GLY A 29 15.59 -9.51 -3.17
N ARG A 30 15.38 -10.75 -3.65
CA ARG A 30 14.77 -11.02 -4.96
C ARG A 30 13.28 -11.38 -4.89
N ARG A 31 12.69 -11.37 -3.70
CA ARG A 31 11.30 -11.79 -3.46
C ARG A 31 10.43 -10.59 -3.07
N LEU A 32 9.17 -10.66 -3.46
CA LEU A 32 8.12 -9.76 -2.98
C LEU A 32 7.25 -10.53 -1.98
N SER A 33 7.19 -10.05 -0.75
CA SER A 33 6.33 -10.60 0.31
C SER A 33 5.17 -9.66 0.54
N CYS A 34 3.93 -10.13 0.37
CA CYS A 34 2.75 -9.32 0.66
C CYS A 34 2.59 -9.16 2.17
N ILE A 35 2.55 -7.91 2.63
CA ILE A 35 2.51 -7.56 4.05
C ILE A 35 1.15 -7.03 4.49
N ALA A 36 0.45 -6.31 3.61
CA ALA A 36 -0.88 -5.78 3.89
C ALA A 36 -1.73 -5.79 2.64
N ARG A 37 -3.01 -6.16 2.78
CA ARG A 37 -4.01 -6.11 1.71
C ARG A 37 -5.31 -5.56 2.28
N ALA A 38 -5.96 -4.69 1.52
CA ALA A 38 -7.21 -4.06 1.89
C ALA A 38 -8.11 -3.90 0.66
N GLY A 39 -9.41 -4.15 0.81
CA GLY A 39 -10.39 -4.08 -0.26
C GLY A 39 -11.04 -5.43 -0.60
N GLU A 40 -11.99 -5.40 -1.53
CA GLU A 40 -12.81 -6.56 -1.90
C GLU A 40 -12.00 -7.59 -2.72
N GLU A 41 -12.31 -8.88 -2.58
CA GLU A 41 -11.65 -9.95 -3.32
C GLU A 41 -12.20 -10.08 -4.75
N SER A 42 -11.99 -9.03 -5.55
CA SER A 42 -12.23 -9.06 -7.00
C SER A 42 -10.95 -9.44 -7.75
N TYR A 43 -11.11 -10.24 -8.81
CA TYR A 43 -10.06 -10.58 -9.76
C TYR A 43 -9.94 -9.43 -10.77
N SER A 44 -9.07 -8.48 -10.47
CA SER A 44 -8.82 -7.34 -11.35
C SER A 44 -7.32 -7.12 -11.53
N GLU A 45 -6.98 -6.32 -12.53
CA GLU A 45 -5.59 -5.99 -12.86
C GLU A 45 -4.90 -5.24 -11.71
N ALA A 46 -3.59 -5.44 -11.60
CA ALA A 46 -2.76 -4.81 -10.58
C ALA A 46 -2.02 -3.62 -11.19
N TYR A 47 -2.31 -2.42 -10.69
CA TYR A 47 -1.63 -1.19 -11.08
C TYR A 47 -0.62 -0.82 -10.01
N GLN A 48 0.65 -0.68 -10.41
CA GLN A 48 1.71 -0.20 -9.52
C GLN A 48 1.49 1.29 -9.25
N VAL A 49 1.20 1.61 -7.99
CA VAL A 49 1.00 2.99 -7.52
C VAL A 49 2.30 3.60 -7.04
N TYR A 50 3.09 2.80 -6.32
CA TYR A 50 4.33 3.26 -5.72
C TYR A 50 5.34 2.13 -5.62
N GLU A 51 6.61 2.49 -5.76
CA GLU A 51 7.72 1.59 -5.59
C GLU A 51 8.91 2.34 -4.99
N ASP A 52 9.48 1.74 -3.95
CA ASP A 52 10.71 2.13 -3.29
C ASP A 52 11.67 0.93 -3.29
N ASP A 53 12.81 1.07 -2.63
CA ASP A 53 13.83 0.02 -2.53
C ASP A 53 13.34 -1.13 -1.64
N LYS A 54 12.56 -0.81 -0.58
CA LYS A 54 12.02 -1.78 0.37
C LYS A 54 10.56 -2.17 0.14
N TYR A 55 9.74 -1.32 -0.47
CA TYR A 55 8.29 -1.52 -0.54
C TYR A 55 7.74 -1.25 -1.93
N VAL A 56 6.68 -1.96 -2.28
CA VAL A 56 5.91 -1.81 -3.52
C VAL A 56 4.44 -1.81 -3.18
N VAL A 57 3.68 -0.99 -3.87
CA VAL A 57 2.27 -0.72 -3.59
C VAL A 57 1.50 -0.87 -4.87
N PHE A 58 0.45 -1.65 -4.80
CA PHE A 58 -0.43 -1.92 -5.91
C PHE A 58 -1.85 -1.52 -5.56
N ALA A 59 -2.58 -1.07 -6.57
CA ALA A 59 -4.00 -0.85 -6.53
C ALA A 59 -4.70 -1.66 -7.62
N GLU A 60 -5.97 -1.93 -7.42
CA GLU A 60 -6.82 -2.66 -8.35
C GLU A 60 -7.21 -1.84 -9.59
N ARG A 61 -7.17 -0.52 -9.47
CA ARG A 61 -7.45 0.40 -10.57
C ARG A 61 -6.29 1.35 -10.78
N GLN A 62 -6.19 1.85 -12.01
CA GLN A 62 -5.29 2.95 -12.30
C GLN A 62 -5.78 4.20 -11.55
N LEU A 63 -4.94 4.71 -10.66
CA LEU A 63 -5.16 6.01 -10.02
C LEU A 63 -4.78 7.08 -11.04
N ASN A 64 -5.77 7.54 -11.79
CA ASN A 64 -5.58 8.59 -12.80
C ASN A 64 -5.46 9.98 -12.16
N ASN A 65 -5.91 10.15 -10.91
CA ASN A 65 -5.75 11.38 -10.18
C ASN A 65 -4.46 11.36 -9.35
N SER A 66 -3.56 12.32 -9.61
CA SER A 66 -2.30 12.46 -8.91
C SER A 66 -2.49 12.59 -7.39
N GLU A 67 -3.57 13.24 -6.95
CA GLU A 67 -3.89 13.41 -5.53
C GLU A 67 -4.17 12.08 -4.81
N GLU A 68 -4.85 11.13 -5.46
CA GLU A 68 -5.18 9.82 -4.87
C GLU A 68 -3.90 9.00 -4.65
N SER A 69 -3.00 9.00 -5.64
CA SER A 69 -1.70 8.36 -5.53
C SER A 69 -0.80 9.02 -4.49
N GLU A 70 -0.77 10.36 -4.42
CA GLU A 70 0.06 11.07 -3.43
C GLU A 70 -0.38 10.81 -2.00
N LEU A 71 -1.68 10.68 -1.73
CA LEU A 71 -2.19 10.32 -0.41
C LEU A 71 -1.71 8.94 0.06
N ILE A 72 -1.71 7.95 -0.84
CA ILE A 72 -1.20 6.60 -0.54
C ILE A 72 0.32 6.64 -0.31
N ILE A 73 1.04 7.40 -1.13
CA ILE A 73 2.50 7.50 -1.09
C ILE A 73 2.96 8.21 0.20
N ASP A 74 2.40 9.38 0.51
CA ASP A 74 2.74 10.15 1.72
C ASP A 74 2.55 9.28 2.95
N PHE A 75 1.43 8.56 3.02
CA PHE A 75 1.15 7.67 4.14
C PHE A 75 2.17 6.54 4.25
N ILE A 76 2.49 5.86 3.14
CA ILE A 76 3.45 4.75 3.14
C ILE A 76 4.84 5.24 3.52
N VAL A 77 5.28 6.37 2.98
CA VAL A 77 6.55 7.00 3.37
C VAL A 77 6.53 7.33 4.86
N LYS A 78 5.45 7.92 5.37
CA LYS A 78 5.34 8.35 6.77
C LYS A 78 5.24 7.20 7.77
N TYR A 79 4.61 6.09 7.43
CA TYR A 79 4.44 4.97 8.36
C TYR A 79 5.52 3.89 8.21
N LEU A 80 5.97 3.60 6.99
CA LEU A 80 6.99 2.58 6.77
C LEU A 80 8.42 3.14 6.97
N LYS A 81 8.74 4.37 6.54
CA LYS A 81 10.09 4.94 6.78
C LYS A 81 10.30 5.40 8.22
N VAL A 82 9.24 5.82 8.94
CA VAL A 82 9.36 6.17 10.36
C VAL A 82 9.56 4.93 11.24
N GLY A 83 9.03 3.76 10.82
CA GLY A 83 9.21 2.49 11.53
C GLY A 83 10.64 1.92 11.46
N ASP A 84 11.39 2.24 10.40
CA ASP A 84 12.77 1.79 10.18
C ASP A 84 13.83 2.61 10.95
N CYS A 85 13.44 3.71 11.61
CA CYS A 85 14.35 4.61 12.31
C CYS A 85 14.52 4.27 13.81
N LYS A 86 14.50 2.98 14.15
CA LYS A 86 14.61 2.50 15.54
C LYS A 86 15.62 1.37 15.70
#